data_AF-A0A957MCK3-F1
#
_entry.id   AF-A0A957MCK3-F1
#
_cell.length_a   1.000
_cell.length_b   1.000
_cell.length_c   1.000
_cell.angle_alpha   90.00
_cell.angle_beta   90.00
_cell.angle_gamma   90.00
#
_symmetry.space_group_name_H-M   'P 1'
#
loop_
_entity.id
_entity.type
_entity.pdbx_description
1 polymer ?
#
loop_
_entity_poly.entity_id
_entity_poly.type
_entity_poly.pdbx_seq_one_letter_code
_entity_poly.pdbx_strand_id
1 'polypeptide(L)'
;ADVAVAMESGSAAARSVADIVLLGDDFGALVPSFLEGQRIVGGMDSILRIFAVRIFALAAILAASGWMRLGIPTAPTYESIYALLVGGLPAFFVALWARPARIKISFVDRVIPFALPMALLIGLVGTLLYAAYFQAAQHQLVTVHITQEQIDQLARYIGFTADGPYVAKLEASGVIAQNALLIFRVVTGVLLVLFLLPPFRLLNVLRQQIDRRSLLIVGLSLVIFAAVLLIPFVRNFFLVIPLRPLDYAITVGVSLLWFAIAWVELRFHLFDRFFGITGASK
;
A
#
# COMPACT_ATOMS: atom_id res chain seq x y z
N ALA A 1 34.86 -12.84 3.21
CA ALA A 1 33.64 -13.67 3.05
C ALA A 1 32.46 -12.77 3.35
N ASP A 2 31.32 -12.98 2.68
CA ASP A 2 30.12 -12.16 2.92
C ASP A 2 29.39 -12.54 4.23
N VAL A 3 29.63 -13.76 4.73
CA VAL A 3 29.21 -14.23 6.05
C VAL A 3 30.33 -15.09 6.62
N ALA A 4 30.88 -14.70 7.78
CA ALA A 4 31.90 -15.44 8.50
C ALA A 4 31.26 -16.38 9.54
N VAL A 5 31.70 -17.64 9.56
CA VAL A 5 31.21 -18.68 10.48
C VAL A 5 32.38 -19.16 11.35
N ALA A 6 32.21 -19.13 12.67
CA ALA A 6 33.16 -19.68 13.63
C ALA A 6 32.57 -20.86 14.42
N MET A 7 33.46 -21.76 14.84
CA MET A 7 33.15 -22.87 15.73
C MET A 7 33.18 -22.39 17.19
N GLU A 8 32.40 -23.01 18.06
CA GLU A 8 32.48 -22.79 19.50
C GLU A 8 33.87 -23.15 20.03
N SER A 9 34.50 -24.24 19.56
CA SER A 9 35.90 -24.56 19.92
C SER A 9 36.95 -23.65 19.26
N GLY A 10 36.52 -22.73 18.39
CA GLY A 10 37.39 -21.77 17.72
C GLY A 10 38.06 -20.78 18.68
N SER A 11 39.13 -20.13 18.23
CA SER A 11 39.81 -19.10 19.01
C SER A 11 38.86 -17.93 19.32
N ALA A 12 39.09 -17.24 20.44
CA ALA A 12 38.31 -16.07 20.80
C ALA A 12 38.34 -14.99 19.68
N ALA A 13 39.48 -14.86 19.01
CA ALA A 13 39.64 -13.96 17.86
C ALA A 13 38.77 -14.37 16.65
N ALA A 14 38.65 -15.67 16.37
CA ALA A 14 37.78 -16.15 15.29
C ALA A 14 36.29 -15.91 15.60
N ARG A 15 35.87 -16.18 16.85
CA ARG A 15 34.48 -15.95 17.27
C ARG A 15 34.12 -14.46 17.33
N SER A 16 35.07 -13.58 17.66
CA SER A 16 34.81 -12.14 17.76
C SER A 16 34.61 -11.45 16.41
N VAL A 17 35.05 -12.07 15.31
CA VAL A 17 34.94 -11.51 13.94
C VAL A 17 33.90 -12.26 13.10
N ALA A 18 33.33 -13.35 13.62
CA ALA A 18 32.32 -14.13 12.91
C ALA A 18 30.92 -13.51 13.03
N ASP A 19 30.14 -13.58 11.95
CA ASP A 19 28.73 -13.20 11.94
C ASP A 19 27.85 -14.28 12.58
N ILE A 20 28.28 -15.55 12.50
CA ILE A 20 27.60 -16.71 13.08
C ILE A 20 28.61 -17.55 13.87
N VAL A 21 28.25 -17.91 15.10
CA VAL A 21 29.01 -18.86 15.93
C VAL A 21 28.19 -20.13 16.13
N LEU A 22 28.75 -21.28 15.75
CA LEU A 22 28.12 -22.59 15.86
C LEU A 22 28.36 -23.18 17.26
N LEU A 23 27.35 -23.06 18.12
CA LEU A 23 27.36 -23.71 19.43
C LEU A 23 27.31 -25.23 19.27
N GLY A 24 28.16 -25.94 20.00
CA GLY A 24 28.33 -27.40 19.92
C GLY A 24 29.12 -27.88 18.71
N ASP A 25 29.77 -26.98 17.96
CA ASP A 25 30.59 -27.31 16.79
C ASP A 25 29.86 -28.12 15.70
N ASP A 26 28.54 -27.97 15.61
CA ASP A 26 27.72 -28.73 14.66
C ASP A 26 27.40 -27.92 13.40
N PHE A 27 27.94 -28.36 12.26
CA PHE A 27 27.61 -27.82 10.93
C PHE A 27 26.14 -28.05 10.54
N GLY A 28 25.44 -28.98 11.18
CA GLY A 28 24.00 -29.21 11.03
C GLY A 28 23.16 -27.95 11.30
N ALA A 29 23.64 -27.04 12.18
CA ALA A 29 22.96 -25.78 12.49
C ALA A 29 22.96 -24.76 11.33
N LEU A 30 23.83 -24.92 10.32
CA LEU A 30 23.86 -24.01 9.16
C LEU A 30 22.66 -24.20 8.22
N VAL A 31 22.18 -25.43 8.04
CA VAL A 31 21.04 -25.73 7.16
C VAL A 31 19.77 -24.98 7.58
N PRO A 32 19.29 -25.06 8.84
CA PRO A 32 18.11 -24.30 9.28
C PRO A 32 18.37 -22.79 9.25
N SER A 33 19.60 -22.34 9.53
CA SER A 33 19.97 -20.93 9.46
C SER A 33 19.84 -20.35 8.03
N PHE A 34 20.28 -21.10 7.02
CA PHE A 34 20.10 -20.68 5.61
C PHE A 34 18.63 -20.72 5.16
N LEU A 35 17.84 -21.69 5.63
CA LEU A 35 16.41 -21.73 5.36
C LEU A 35 15.69 -20.53 5.97
N GLU A 36 16.08 -20.12 7.18
CA GLU A 36 15.55 -18.93 7.84
C GLU A 36 15.97 -17.66 7.09
N GLY A 37 17.23 -17.55 6.66
CA GLY A 37 17.66 -16.46 5.79
C GLY A 37 16.83 -16.37 4.49
N GLN A 38 16.61 -17.51 3.82
CA GLN A 38 15.73 -17.57 2.64
C GLN A 38 14.28 -17.21 2.96
N ARG A 39 13.80 -17.51 4.17
CA ARG A 39 12.47 -17.14 4.65
C ARG A 39 12.35 -15.62 4.82
N ILE A 40 13.34 -15.00 5.46
CA ILE A 40 13.40 -13.54 5.66
C ILE A 40 13.44 -12.83 4.31
N VAL A 41 14.36 -13.20 3.41
CA VAL A 41 14.49 -12.56 2.09
C VAL A 41 13.23 -12.79 1.23
N GLY A 42 12.64 -13.99 1.29
CA GLY A 42 11.38 -14.29 0.60
C GLY A 42 10.21 -13.44 1.10
N GLY A 43 10.10 -13.26 2.42
CA GLY A 43 9.12 -12.35 3.03
C GLY A 43 9.35 -10.90 2.62
N MET A 44 10.61 -10.44 2.64
CA MET A 44 10.99 -9.10 2.22
C MET A 44 10.64 -8.81 0.77
N ASP A 45 10.72 -9.78 -0.16
CA ASP A 45 10.28 -9.56 -1.55
C ASP A 45 8.83 -9.08 -1.62
N SER A 46 7.94 -9.79 -0.94
CA SER A 46 6.51 -9.48 -0.93
C SER A 46 6.25 -8.11 -0.29
N ILE A 47 6.92 -7.82 0.83
CA ILE A 47 6.81 -6.53 1.52
C ILE A 47 7.29 -5.40 0.61
N LEU A 48 8.46 -5.54 0.00
CA LEU A 48 9.05 -4.49 -0.83
C LEU A 48 8.19 -4.21 -2.08
N ARG A 49 7.50 -5.20 -2.63
CA ARG A 49 6.52 -4.97 -3.71
C ARG A 49 5.34 -4.11 -3.26
N ILE A 50 4.77 -4.36 -2.08
CA ILE A 50 3.69 -3.54 -1.51
C ILE A 50 4.16 -2.09 -1.32
N PHE A 51 5.33 -1.92 -0.72
CA PHE A 51 5.90 -0.60 -0.45
C PHE A 51 6.26 0.15 -1.73
N ALA A 52 6.81 -0.54 -2.74
CA ALA A 52 7.10 0.06 -4.03
C ALA A 52 5.82 0.57 -4.71
N VAL A 53 4.75 -0.24 -4.77
CA VAL A 53 3.47 0.20 -5.33
C VAL A 53 2.95 1.44 -4.60
N ARG A 54 3.00 1.43 -3.26
CA ARG A 54 2.57 2.57 -2.44
C ARG A 54 3.31 3.85 -2.81
N ILE A 55 4.64 3.80 -2.86
CA ILE A 55 5.48 4.98 -3.10
C ILE A 55 5.27 5.50 -4.52
N PHE A 56 5.29 4.62 -5.52
CA PHE A 56 5.06 5.01 -6.91
C PHE A 56 3.63 5.52 -7.14
N ALA A 57 2.62 4.93 -6.50
CA ALA A 57 1.24 5.39 -6.62
C ALA A 57 1.07 6.78 -6.00
N LEU A 58 1.65 7.01 -4.82
CA LEU A 58 1.63 8.33 -4.19
C LEU A 58 2.35 9.37 -5.06
N ALA A 59 3.52 9.04 -5.60
CA ALA A 59 4.24 9.91 -6.52
C ALA A 59 3.43 10.23 -7.78
N ALA A 60 2.78 9.24 -8.38
CA ALA A 60 1.91 9.43 -9.55
C ALA A 60 0.72 10.33 -9.24
N ILE A 61 0.05 10.13 -8.09
CA ILE A 61 -1.08 10.96 -7.65
C ILE A 61 -0.64 12.40 -7.44
N LEU A 62 0.47 12.62 -6.73
CA LEU A 62 0.98 13.96 -6.46
C LEU A 62 1.38 14.68 -7.75
N ALA A 63 2.09 13.99 -8.64
CA ALA A 63 2.51 14.54 -9.93
C ALA A 63 1.30 14.91 -10.80
N ALA A 64 0.33 14.01 -10.94
CA ALA A 64 -0.85 14.24 -11.77
C ALA A 64 -1.78 15.32 -11.17
N SER A 65 -2.02 15.32 -9.86
CA SER A 65 -2.80 16.37 -9.20
C SER A 65 -2.12 17.74 -9.29
N GLY A 66 -0.79 17.79 -9.13
CA GLY A 66 0.00 19.01 -9.32
C GLY A 66 -0.06 19.54 -10.75
N TRP A 67 0.04 18.66 -11.74
CA TRP A 67 -0.12 19.01 -13.16
C TRP A 67 -1.51 19.59 -13.47
N MET A 68 -2.56 19.01 -12.88
CA MET A 68 -3.94 19.48 -13.02
C MET A 68 -4.25 20.72 -12.16
N ARG A 69 -3.27 21.23 -11.40
CA ARG A 69 -3.43 22.36 -10.45
C ARG A 69 -4.57 22.15 -9.44
N LEU A 70 -4.77 20.90 -9.04
CA LEU A 70 -5.69 20.55 -7.97
C LEU A 70 -5.02 20.82 -6.60
N GLY A 71 -5.81 20.86 -5.54
CA GLY A 71 -5.28 20.94 -4.18
C GLY A 71 -4.38 19.75 -3.82
N ILE A 72 -3.76 19.80 -2.65
CA ILE A 72 -2.96 18.68 -2.14
C ILE A 72 -3.88 17.44 -2.00
N PRO A 73 -3.56 16.31 -2.66
CA PRO A 73 -4.49 15.19 -2.77
C PRO A 73 -4.55 14.30 -1.52
N THR A 74 -3.58 14.40 -0.61
CA THR A 74 -3.58 13.62 0.64
C THR A 74 -2.91 14.39 1.77
N ALA A 75 -3.46 14.30 2.98
CA ALA A 75 -2.87 14.86 4.19
C ALA A 75 -1.98 13.82 4.92
N PRO A 76 -1.02 14.26 5.76
CA PRO A 76 -0.19 13.35 6.56
C PRO A 76 -0.99 12.41 7.45
N THR A 77 -2.12 12.88 8.01
CA THR A 77 -3.01 12.05 8.82
C THR A 77 -3.59 10.86 8.05
N TYR A 78 -3.97 11.07 6.79
CA TYR A 78 -4.49 10.01 5.91
C TYR A 78 -3.37 9.03 5.50
N GLU A 79 -2.14 9.52 5.31
CA GLU A 79 -0.98 8.66 5.09
C GLU A 79 -0.63 7.79 6.30
N SER A 80 -0.86 8.26 7.53
CA SER A 80 -0.64 7.46 8.74
C SER A 80 -1.60 6.26 8.81
N ILE A 81 -2.89 6.47 8.54
CA ILE A 81 -3.88 5.37 8.47
C ILE A 81 -3.50 4.40 7.36
N TYR A 82 -3.21 4.93 6.16
CA TYR A 82 -2.82 4.14 5.01
C TYR A 82 -1.55 3.32 5.30
N ALA A 83 -0.54 3.92 5.96
CA ALA A 83 0.70 3.24 6.34
C ALA A 83 0.43 2.05 7.26
N LEU A 84 -0.45 2.22 8.25
CA LEU A 84 -0.78 1.16 9.20
C LEU A 84 -1.53 0.01 8.52
N LEU A 85 -2.57 0.33 7.76
CA LEU A 85 -3.49 -0.67 7.21
C LEU A 85 -2.96 -1.39 5.96
N VAL A 86 -2.29 -0.67 5.07
CA VAL A 86 -1.78 -1.22 3.80
C VAL A 86 -0.32 -1.63 3.92
N GLY A 87 0.46 -0.94 4.74
CA GLY A 87 1.87 -1.27 4.96
C GLY A 87 2.06 -2.21 6.15
N GLY A 88 1.77 -1.72 7.36
CA GLY A 88 2.11 -2.36 8.62
C GLY A 88 1.46 -3.73 8.81
N LEU A 89 0.12 -3.79 8.71
CA LEU A 89 -0.62 -5.04 8.89
C LEU A 89 -0.18 -6.12 7.89
N PRO A 90 -0.19 -5.89 6.56
CA PRO A 90 0.32 -6.88 5.62
C PRO A 90 1.78 -7.26 5.88
N ALA A 91 2.68 -6.30 6.14
CA ALA A 91 4.09 -6.60 6.35
C ALA A 91 4.32 -7.50 7.57
N PHE A 92 3.62 -7.24 8.68
CA PHE A 92 3.71 -8.06 9.88
C PHE A 92 3.30 -9.52 9.61
N PHE A 93 2.14 -9.73 9.00
CA PHE A 93 1.64 -11.08 8.73
C PHE A 93 2.42 -11.80 7.63
N VAL A 94 2.87 -11.09 6.59
CA VAL A 94 3.72 -11.64 5.54
C VAL A 94 5.07 -12.08 6.10
N ALA A 95 5.68 -11.31 7.01
CA ALA A 95 6.92 -11.71 7.68
C ALA A 95 6.72 -12.95 8.57
N LEU A 96 5.58 -13.04 9.27
CA LEU A 96 5.24 -14.18 10.12
C LEU A 96 5.06 -15.47 9.31
N TRP A 97 4.47 -15.40 8.12
CA TRP A 97 4.16 -16.57 7.28
C TRP A 97 5.07 -16.74 6.06
N ALA A 98 6.16 -15.99 6.01
CA ALA A 98 7.12 -16.09 4.95
C ALA A 98 7.63 -17.53 4.82
N ARG A 99 7.91 -17.96 3.60
CA ARG A 99 8.42 -19.29 3.28
C ARG A 99 9.82 -19.16 2.67
N PRO A 100 10.71 -20.15 2.86
CA PRO A 100 12.02 -20.14 2.23
C PRO A 100 11.89 -19.99 0.71
N ALA A 101 12.47 -18.93 0.16
CA ALA A 101 12.48 -18.67 -1.27
C ALA A 101 13.92 -18.48 -1.76
N ARG A 102 14.27 -19.12 -2.87
CA ARG A 102 15.55 -18.90 -3.55
C ARG A 102 15.37 -17.81 -4.60
N ILE A 103 15.78 -16.60 -4.26
CA ILE A 103 15.73 -15.45 -5.15
C ILE A 103 17.04 -15.38 -5.94
N LYS A 104 16.96 -15.51 -7.26
CA LYS A 104 18.13 -15.53 -8.16
C LYS A 104 18.30 -14.28 -9.01
N ILE A 105 17.27 -13.43 -9.05
CA ILE A 105 17.20 -12.24 -9.91
C ILE A 105 17.35 -11.00 -9.03
N SER A 106 17.90 -9.92 -9.61
CA SER A 106 18.04 -8.62 -8.95
C SER A 106 16.71 -8.12 -8.38
N PHE A 107 16.79 -7.25 -7.39
CA PHE A 107 15.63 -6.63 -6.76
C PHE A 107 14.78 -5.83 -7.76
N VAL A 108 15.44 -5.01 -8.58
CA VAL A 108 14.79 -4.08 -9.52
C VAL A 108 13.97 -4.85 -10.54
N ASP A 109 14.56 -5.89 -11.14
CA ASP A 109 13.91 -6.70 -12.17
C ASP A 109 12.73 -7.52 -11.65
N ARG A 110 12.63 -7.69 -10.32
CA ARG A 110 11.53 -8.42 -9.67
C ARG A 110 10.41 -7.49 -9.21
N VAL A 111 10.77 -6.33 -8.66
CA VAL A 111 9.82 -5.43 -8.01
C VAL A 111 9.23 -4.43 -8.98
N ILE A 112 10.03 -3.82 -9.86
CA ILE A 112 9.56 -2.76 -10.76
C ILE A 112 8.49 -3.25 -11.75
N PRO A 113 8.65 -4.42 -12.44
CA PRO A 113 7.64 -4.88 -13.40
C PRO A 113 6.28 -5.15 -12.78
N PHE A 114 6.23 -5.46 -11.48
CA PHE A 114 4.97 -5.55 -10.75
C PHE A 114 4.51 -4.20 -10.21
N ALA A 115 5.42 -3.43 -9.60
CA ALA A 115 5.06 -2.25 -8.85
C ALA A 115 4.61 -1.10 -9.74
N LEU A 116 5.29 -0.90 -10.88
CA LEU A 116 5.04 0.22 -11.78
C LEU A 116 3.64 0.18 -12.44
N PRO A 117 3.19 -0.92 -13.08
CA PRO A 117 1.84 -0.95 -13.67
C PRO A 117 0.74 -0.79 -12.62
N MET A 118 0.87 -1.47 -11.48
CA MET A 118 -0.10 -1.36 -10.40
C MET A 118 -0.16 0.06 -9.83
N ALA A 119 1.00 0.69 -9.63
CA ALA A 119 1.10 2.05 -9.15
C ALA A 119 0.52 3.08 -10.13
N LEU A 120 0.78 2.92 -11.43
CA LEU A 120 0.25 3.80 -12.47
C LEU A 120 -1.27 3.66 -12.60
N LEU A 121 -1.81 2.44 -12.49
CA LEU A 121 -3.25 2.22 -12.46
C LEU A 121 -3.91 2.86 -11.22
N ILE A 122 -3.33 2.66 -10.03
CA ILE A 122 -3.82 3.32 -8.80
C ILE A 122 -3.70 4.83 -8.94
N GLY A 123 -2.59 5.32 -9.50
CA GLY A 123 -2.35 6.74 -9.69
C GLY A 123 -3.36 7.39 -10.62
N LEU A 124 -3.59 6.78 -11.79
CA LEU A 124 -4.54 7.28 -12.78
C LEU A 124 -5.97 7.26 -12.24
N VAL A 125 -6.44 6.12 -11.72
CA VAL A 125 -7.81 6.00 -11.20
C VAL A 125 -7.99 6.87 -9.96
N GLY A 126 -7.00 6.91 -9.06
CA GLY A 126 -7.01 7.73 -7.85
C GLY A 126 -7.07 9.22 -8.16
N THR A 127 -6.23 9.72 -9.08
CA THR A 127 -6.26 11.13 -9.48
C THR A 127 -7.57 11.50 -10.18
N LEU A 128 -8.11 10.63 -11.04
CA LEU A 128 -9.41 10.88 -11.69
C LEU A 128 -10.54 10.94 -10.66
N LEU A 129 -10.55 10.02 -9.68
CA LEU A 129 -11.52 10.02 -8.59
C LEU A 129 -11.40 11.30 -7.75
N TYR A 130 -10.17 11.67 -7.38
CA TYR A 130 -9.89 12.90 -6.64
C TYR A 130 -10.38 14.14 -7.40
N ALA A 131 -10.05 14.25 -8.68
CA ALA A 131 -10.48 15.35 -9.54
C ALA A 131 -12.00 15.42 -9.66
N ALA A 132 -12.68 14.27 -9.83
CA ALA A 132 -14.13 14.20 -9.93
C ALA A 132 -14.81 14.67 -8.64
N TYR A 133 -14.36 14.21 -7.47
CA TYR A 133 -14.90 14.66 -6.19
C TYR A 133 -14.58 16.13 -5.90
N PHE A 134 -13.39 16.59 -6.27
CA PHE A 134 -12.99 17.98 -6.12
C PHE A 134 -13.88 18.92 -6.95
N GLN A 135 -14.14 18.57 -8.21
CA GLN A 135 -15.07 19.33 -9.07
C GLN A 135 -16.53 19.22 -8.60
N ALA A 136 -16.98 18.03 -8.22
CA ALA A 136 -18.36 17.82 -7.74
C ALA A 136 -18.65 18.62 -6.47
N ALA A 137 -17.67 18.76 -5.58
CA ALA A 137 -17.77 19.60 -4.39
C ALA A 137 -17.79 21.11 -4.74
N GLN A 138 -16.99 21.54 -5.72
CA GLN A 138 -17.03 22.93 -6.21
C GLN A 138 -18.39 23.31 -6.82
N HIS A 139 -19.03 22.40 -7.54
CA HIS A 139 -20.36 22.60 -8.14
C HIS A 139 -21.53 22.35 -7.17
N GLN A 140 -21.27 22.15 -5.87
CA GLN A 140 -22.28 21.87 -4.83
C GLN A 140 -23.17 20.63 -5.09
N LEU A 141 -22.72 19.70 -5.95
CA LEU A 141 -23.43 18.44 -6.24
C LEU A 141 -23.29 17.44 -5.07
N VAL A 142 -22.29 17.65 -4.21
CA VAL A 142 -22.04 16.90 -2.99
C VAL A 142 -22.28 17.83 -1.80
N THR A 143 -23.49 17.82 -1.24
CA THR A 143 -23.83 18.57 -0.03
C THR A 143 -23.41 17.78 1.21
N VAL A 144 -22.29 18.18 1.81
CA VAL A 144 -21.87 17.73 3.14
C VAL A 144 -22.18 18.86 4.13
N HIS A 145 -22.85 18.54 5.23
CA HIS A 145 -23.01 19.46 6.35
C HIS A 145 -21.67 19.54 7.08
N ILE A 146 -20.80 20.45 6.64
CA ILE A 146 -19.53 20.71 7.31
C ILE A 146 -19.85 21.61 8.51
N THR A 147 -19.61 21.13 9.73
CA THR A 147 -19.76 21.94 10.93
C THR A 147 -18.62 22.96 10.98
N GLN A 148 -18.91 24.21 11.35
CA GLN A 148 -17.91 25.30 11.44
C GLN A 148 -16.67 24.90 12.27
N GLU A 149 -16.87 24.12 13.33
CA GLU A 149 -15.79 23.60 14.19
C GLU A 149 -14.78 22.71 13.44
N GLN A 150 -15.22 21.98 12.41
CA GLN A 150 -14.34 21.13 11.59
C GLN A 150 -13.52 21.96 10.60
N ILE A 151 -14.08 23.07 10.11
CA ILE A 151 -13.37 24.05 9.27
C ILE A 151 -12.28 24.73 10.12
N ASP A 152 -12.59 25.13 11.35
CA ASP A 152 -11.65 25.77 12.26
C ASP A 152 -10.54 24.84 12.76
N GLN A 153 -10.82 23.55 12.92
CA GLN A 153 -9.80 22.55 13.26
C GLN A 153 -8.88 22.26 12.07
N LEU A 154 -9.44 22.17 10.86
CA LEU A 154 -8.67 21.97 9.64
C LEU A 154 -7.79 23.19 9.34
N ALA A 155 -8.33 24.41 9.43
CA ALA A 155 -7.62 25.68 9.25
C ALA A 155 -6.40 25.80 10.19
N ARG A 156 -6.56 25.39 11.45
CA ARG A 156 -5.46 25.31 12.43
C ARG A 156 -4.43 24.22 12.10
N TYR A 157 -4.85 23.09 11.54
CA TYR A 157 -3.95 22.00 11.15
C TYR A 157 -3.13 22.33 9.88
N ILE A 158 -3.73 23.02 8.91
CA ILE A 158 -3.08 23.43 7.65
C ILE A 158 -2.30 24.75 7.77
N GLY A 159 -2.44 25.48 8.89
CA GLY A 159 -1.72 26.74 9.14
C GLY A 159 -2.19 27.93 8.31
N PHE A 160 -3.39 27.87 7.73
CA PHE A 160 -4.01 28.93 6.95
C PHE A 160 -5.32 29.36 7.61
N THR A 161 -5.44 30.65 7.95
CA THR A 161 -6.75 31.24 8.27
C THR A 161 -7.49 31.46 6.97
N ALA A 162 -8.66 30.84 6.82
CA ALA A 162 -9.49 30.98 5.62
C ALA A 162 -10.06 32.41 5.56
N ASP A 163 -9.29 33.35 5.02
CA ASP A 163 -9.73 34.72 4.77
C ASP A 163 -10.67 34.73 3.56
N GLY A 164 -11.94 34.39 3.81
CA GLY A 164 -13.06 34.60 2.88
C GLY A 164 -13.81 33.35 2.44
N PRO A 165 -15.06 33.52 1.95
CA PRO A 165 -15.98 32.42 1.62
C PRO A 165 -15.53 31.54 0.44
N TYR A 166 -14.55 32.00 -0.36
CA TYR A 166 -13.98 31.23 -1.46
C TYR A 166 -12.92 30.22 -0.99
N VAL A 167 -12.07 30.60 -0.04
CA VAL A 167 -11.02 29.74 0.54
C VAL A 167 -11.66 28.60 1.34
N ALA A 168 -12.67 28.90 2.15
CA ALA A 168 -13.42 27.89 2.90
C ALA A 168 -14.11 26.85 2.00
N LYS A 169 -14.63 27.26 0.83
CA LYS A 169 -15.23 26.33 -0.15
C LYS A 169 -14.20 25.45 -0.85
N LEU A 170 -13.03 26.01 -1.17
CA LEU A 170 -11.93 25.28 -1.81
C LEU A 170 -11.33 24.24 -0.86
N GLU A 171 -11.18 24.59 0.42
CA GLU A 171 -10.70 23.70 1.48
C GLU A 171 -11.72 22.58 1.77
N ALA A 172 -13.00 22.92 1.92
CA ALA A 172 -14.08 21.95 2.07
C ALA A 172 -14.12 20.92 0.93
N SER A 173 -13.97 21.40 -0.31
CA SER A 173 -13.94 20.55 -1.50
C SER A 173 -12.72 19.63 -1.53
N GLY A 174 -11.57 20.14 -1.10
CA GLY A 174 -10.34 19.38 -0.93
C GLY A 174 -10.52 18.22 0.03
N VAL A 175 -11.13 18.45 1.19
CA VAL A 175 -11.28 17.42 2.24
C VAL A 175 -12.19 16.28 1.80
N ILE A 176 -13.31 16.58 1.13
CA ILE A 176 -14.21 15.55 0.61
C ILE A 176 -13.47 14.66 -0.41
N ALA A 177 -12.74 15.29 -1.33
CA ALA A 177 -11.96 14.57 -2.34
C ALA A 177 -10.83 13.74 -1.72
N GLN A 178 -10.14 14.26 -0.70
CA GLN A 178 -9.11 13.53 0.03
C GLN A 178 -9.68 12.32 0.78
N ASN A 179 -10.88 12.43 1.38
CA ASN A 179 -11.54 11.29 2.05
C ASN A 179 -11.92 10.19 1.06
N ALA A 180 -12.51 10.55 -0.09
CA ALA A 180 -12.80 9.59 -1.15
C ALA A 180 -11.51 8.91 -1.65
N LEU A 181 -10.44 9.68 -1.85
CA LEU A 181 -9.15 9.15 -2.25
C LEU A 181 -8.54 8.21 -1.18
N LEU A 182 -8.64 8.54 0.10
CA LEU A 182 -8.17 7.70 1.20
C LEU A 182 -8.88 6.33 1.16
N ILE A 183 -10.21 6.31 1.06
CA ILE A 183 -11.00 5.07 1.01
C ILE A 183 -10.57 4.25 -0.21
N PHE A 184 -10.50 4.87 -1.39
CA PHE A 184 -10.06 4.21 -2.61
C PHE A 184 -8.67 3.58 -2.45
N ARG A 185 -7.72 4.35 -1.92
CA ARG A 185 -6.33 3.91 -1.73
C ARG A 185 -6.26 2.77 -0.71
N VAL A 186 -6.93 2.87 0.43
CA VAL A 186 -6.92 1.81 1.45
C VAL A 186 -7.51 0.52 0.88
N VAL A 187 -8.67 0.59 0.20
CA VAL A 187 -9.31 -0.60 -0.38
C VAL A 187 -8.43 -1.22 -1.46
N THR A 188 -7.91 -0.44 -2.41
CA THR A 188 -7.04 -0.96 -3.47
C THR A 188 -5.72 -1.50 -2.92
N GLY A 189 -5.10 -0.81 -1.97
CA GLY A 189 -3.86 -1.22 -1.31
C GLY A 189 -4.00 -2.53 -0.54
N VAL A 190 -5.11 -2.71 0.18
CA VAL A 190 -5.40 -3.98 0.87
C VAL A 190 -5.69 -5.09 -0.15
N LEU A 191 -6.51 -4.83 -1.17
CA LEU A 191 -6.82 -5.82 -2.21
C LEU A 191 -5.57 -6.26 -3.01
N LEU A 192 -4.56 -5.41 -3.12
CA LEU A 192 -3.29 -5.73 -3.78
C LEU A 192 -2.55 -6.91 -3.13
N VAL A 193 -2.76 -7.13 -1.82
CA VAL A 193 -2.24 -8.30 -1.11
C VAL A 193 -2.75 -9.61 -1.73
N LEU A 194 -3.95 -9.62 -2.32
CA LEU A 194 -4.51 -10.81 -2.98
C LEU A 194 -3.79 -11.17 -4.28
N PHE A 195 -3.13 -10.23 -4.95
CA PHE A 195 -2.29 -10.52 -6.12
C PHE A 195 -0.91 -11.03 -5.72
N LEU A 196 -0.37 -10.52 -4.60
CA LEU A 196 0.91 -10.96 -4.08
C LEU A 196 0.84 -12.32 -3.41
N LEU A 197 -0.18 -12.56 -2.59
CA LEU A 197 -0.42 -13.83 -1.90
C LEU A 197 -1.76 -14.41 -2.36
N PRO A 198 -1.81 -15.06 -3.54
CA PRO A 198 -3.07 -15.46 -4.15
C PRO A 198 -3.79 -16.55 -3.34
N PRO A 199 -5.05 -16.33 -2.90
CA PRO A 199 -5.80 -17.33 -2.15
C PRO A 199 -6.36 -18.45 -3.02
N PHE A 200 -6.50 -18.21 -4.33
CA PHE A 200 -7.06 -19.14 -5.31
C PHE A 200 -6.24 -19.12 -6.61
N ARG A 201 -6.38 -20.18 -7.42
CA ARG A 201 -5.69 -20.31 -8.72
C ARG A 201 -6.00 -19.18 -9.71
N LEU A 202 -7.21 -18.60 -9.64
CA LEU A 202 -7.63 -17.51 -10.52
C LEU A 202 -6.79 -16.23 -10.34
N LEU A 203 -6.41 -15.94 -9.09
CA LEU A 203 -5.60 -14.77 -8.74
C LEU A 203 -4.10 -15.08 -8.79
N ASN A 204 -3.71 -16.34 -9.00
CA ASN A 204 -2.31 -16.76 -9.07
C ASN A 204 -1.68 -16.43 -10.42
N VAL A 205 -1.58 -15.12 -10.67
CA VAL A 205 -1.03 -14.58 -11.91
C VAL A 205 0.50 -14.54 -11.85
N LEU A 206 1.06 -14.26 -10.67
CA LEU A 206 2.50 -14.18 -10.43
C LEU A 206 3.17 -15.54 -10.18
N ARG A 207 2.47 -16.66 -10.42
CA ARG A 207 2.95 -18.05 -10.19
C ARG A 207 3.53 -18.26 -8.79
N GLN A 208 2.90 -17.66 -7.79
CA GLN A 208 3.25 -17.84 -6.39
C GLN A 208 2.55 -19.07 -5.78
N GLN A 209 2.98 -19.48 -4.58
CA GLN A 209 2.27 -20.51 -3.84
C GLN A 209 0.92 -19.97 -3.36
N ILE A 210 -0.11 -20.83 -3.41
CA ILE A 210 -1.45 -20.46 -2.95
C ILE A 210 -1.43 -20.30 -1.43
N ASP A 211 -1.87 -19.14 -0.95
CA ASP A 211 -1.98 -18.87 0.48
C ASP A 211 -3.32 -18.22 0.83
N ARG A 212 -4.19 -18.98 1.50
CA ARG A 212 -5.53 -18.51 1.91
C ARG A 212 -5.47 -17.52 3.07
N ARG A 213 -4.34 -17.43 3.78
CA ARG A 213 -4.17 -16.52 4.92
C ARG A 213 -4.18 -15.05 4.48
N SER A 214 -3.93 -14.78 3.20
CA SER A 214 -4.09 -13.43 2.62
C SER A 214 -5.51 -12.89 2.76
N LEU A 215 -6.54 -13.75 2.71
CA LEU A 215 -7.92 -13.36 2.98
C LEU A 215 -8.12 -12.88 4.42
N LEU A 216 -7.39 -13.44 5.38
CA LEU A 216 -7.42 -12.98 6.76
C LEU A 216 -6.76 -11.60 6.90
N ILE A 217 -5.61 -11.38 6.24
CA ILE A 217 -4.95 -10.05 6.23
C ILE A 217 -5.91 -9.01 5.65
N VAL A 218 -6.51 -9.31 4.50
CA VAL A 218 -7.43 -8.42 3.81
C VAL A 218 -8.69 -8.16 4.63
N GLY A 219 -9.33 -9.21 5.13
CA GLY A 219 -10.51 -9.11 5.98
C GLY A 219 -10.23 -8.29 7.24
N LEU A 220 -9.14 -8.58 7.94
CA LEU A 220 -8.74 -7.85 9.15
C LEU A 220 -8.49 -6.37 8.84
N SER A 221 -7.75 -6.07 7.77
CA SER A 221 -7.44 -4.68 7.40
C SER A 221 -8.70 -3.90 7.03
N LEU A 222 -9.65 -4.52 6.31
CA LEU A 222 -10.94 -3.91 5.98
C LEU A 222 -11.85 -3.73 7.21
N VAL A 223 -11.85 -4.68 8.14
CA VAL A 223 -12.61 -4.57 9.41
C VAL A 223 -12.07 -3.43 10.27
N ILE A 224 -10.74 -3.33 10.41
CA ILE A 224 -10.12 -2.23 11.14
C ILE A 224 -10.40 -0.89 10.45
N PHE A 225 -10.35 -0.85 9.10
CA PHE A 225 -10.71 0.36 8.37
C PHE A 225 -12.18 0.75 8.56
N ALA A 226 -13.10 -0.22 8.52
CA ALA A 226 -14.51 0.03 8.79
C ALA A 226 -14.71 0.57 10.22
N ALA A 227 -13.97 0.06 11.21
CA ALA A 227 -13.98 0.59 12.57
C ALA A 227 -13.48 2.05 12.64
N VAL A 228 -12.44 2.40 11.88
CA VAL A 228 -11.94 3.78 11.75
C VAL A 228 -13.03 4.71 11.19
N LEU A 229 -13.83 4.24 10.22
CA LEU A 229 -14.90 5.04 9.62
C LEU A 229 -16.14 5.17 10.53
N LEU A 230 -16.50 4.10 11.24
CA LEU A 230 -17.74 4.03 12.03
C LEU A 230 -17.59 4.67 13.42
N ILE A 231 -16.46 4.48 14.10
CA ILE A 231 -16.26 4.93 15.49
C ILE A 231 -15.96 6.44 15.50
N PRO A 232 -16.82 7.30 16.06
CA PRO A 232 -16.64 8.76 16.02
C PRO A 232 -15.33 9.22 16.65
N PHE A 233 -14.91 8.60 17.76
CA PHE A 233 -13.64 8.92 18.42
C PHE A 233 -12.43 8.72 17.50
N VAL A 234 -12.36 7.57 16.83
CA VAL A 234 -11.24 7.24 15.92
C VAL A 234 -11.30 8.09 14.66
N ARG A 235 -12.50 8.30 14.12
CA ARG A 235 -12.75 9.17 12.97
C ARG A 235 -12.27 10.61 13.23
N ASN A 236 -12.59 11.16 14.40
CA ASN A 236 -12.17 12.50 14.80
C ASN A 236 -10.66 12.58 15.04
N PHE A 237 -10.05 11.55 15.65
CA PHE A 237 -8.59 11.48 15.83
C PHE A 237 -7.84 11.57 14.50
N PHE A 238 -8.36 10.89 13.48
CA PHE A 238 -7.77 10.90 12.15
C PHE A 238 -8.32 11.97 11.20
N LEU A 239 -9.17 12.88 11.69
CA LEU A 239 -9.79 13.96 10.89
C LEU A 239 -10.49 13.42 9.62
N VAL A 240 -11.09 12.24 9.71
CA VAL A 240 -11.85 11.62 8.62
C VAL A 240 -13.28 12.17 8.65
N ILE A 241 -13.78 12.66 7.52
CA ILE A 241 -15.15 13.20 7.46
C ILE A 241 -16.10 12.11 6.96
N PRO A 242 -17.23 11.87 7.64
CA PRO A 242 -18.20 10.89 7.17
C PRO A 242 -18.79 11.32 5.83
N LEU A 243 -18.65 10.48 4.81
CA LEU A 243 -19.27 10.67 3.51
C LEU A 243 -20.71 10.14 3.49
N ARG A 244 -21.48 10.47 2.44
CA ARG A 244 -22.81 9.87 2.23
C ARG A 244 -22.65 8.38 1.91
N PRO A 245 -23.62 7.52 2.26
CA PRO A 245 -23.57 6.09 1.92
C PRO A 245 -23.31 5.81 0.43
N LEU A 246 -23.85 6.65 -0.44
CA LEU A 246 -23.65 6.57 -1.90
C LEU A 246 -22.19 6.84 -2.30
N ASP A 247 -21.52 7.80 -1.65
CA ASP A 247 -20.12 8.13 -1.95
C ASP A 247 -19.17 6.99 -1.53
N TYR A 248 -19.48 6.32 -0.41
CA TYR A 248 -18.79 5.07 -0.04
C TYR A 248 -18.99 3.97 -1.08
N ALA A 249 -20.24 3.77 -1.54
CA ALA A 249 -20.55 2.75 -2.54
C ALA A 249 -19.86 3.01 -3.89
N ILE A 250 -19.84 4.27 -4.35
CA ILE A 250 -19.12 4.67 -5.57
C ILE A 250 -17.64 4.40 -5.40
N THR A 251 -17.03 4.85 -4.30
CA THR A 251 -15.59 4.70 -4.08
C THR A 251 -15.18 3.23 -4.03
N VAL A 252 -15.93 2.40 -3.30
CA VAL A 252 -15.70 0.94 -3.26
C VAL A 252 -15.94 0.31 -4.63
N GLY A 253 -16.97 0.72 -5.36
CA GLY A 253 -17.24 0.26 -6.73
C GLY A 253 -16.09 0.57 -7.69
N VAL A 254 -15.52 1.77 -7.61
CA VAL A 254 -14.33 2.18 -8.39
C VAL A 254 -13.11 1.35 -7.97
N SER A 255 -12.92 1.05 -6.68
CA SER A 255 -11.85 0.14 -6.22
C SER A 255 -12.01 -1.28 -6.75
N LEU A 256 -13.25 -1.80 -6.84
CA LEU A 256 -13.52 -3.13 -7.41
C LEU A 256 -13.31 -3.15 -8.93
N LEU A 257 -13.69 -2.08 -9.63
CA LEU A 257 -13.39 -1.91 -11.05
C LEU A 257 -11.88 -1.88 -11.29
N TRP A 258 -11.15 -1.10 -10.49
CA TRP A 258 -9.69 -1.09 -10.51
C TRP A 258 -9.12 -2.50 -10.28
N PHE A 259 -9.66 -3.26 -9.33
CA PHE A 259 -9.21 -4.62 -9.06
C PHE A 259 -9.40 -5.55 -10.28
N ALA A 260 -10.53 -5.44 -10.97
CA ALA A 260 -10.78 -6.20 -12.20
C ALA A 260 -9.80 -5.80 -13.31
N ILE A 261 -9.53 -4.51 -13.49
CA ILE A 261 -8.56 -4.00 -14.48
C ILE A 261 -7.15 -4.48 -14.14
N ALA A 262 -6.74 -4.37 -12.87
CA ALA A 262 -5.45 -4.84 -12.38
C ALA A 262 -5.28 -6.36 -12.57
N TRP A 263 -6.35 -7.13 -12.35
CA TRP A 263 -6.34 -8.57 -12.61
C TRP A 263 -6.13 -8.89 -14.09
N VAL A 264 -6.83 -8.20 -15.01
CA VAL A 264 -6.65 -8.34 -16.46
C VAL A 264 -5.24 -7.94 -16.88
N GLU A 265 -4.75 -6.80 -16.40
CA GLU A 265 -3.41 -6.28 -16.65
C GLU A 265 -2.34 -7.32 -16.32
N LEU A 266 -2.35 -7.83 -15.09
CA LEU A 266 -1.40 -8.85 -14.66
C LEU A 266 -1.57 -10.13 -15.47
N ARG A 267 -2.81 -10.54 -15.79
CA ARG A 267 -3.08 -11.83 -16.46
C ARG A 267 -2.56 -11.87 -17.90
N PHE A 268 -2.62 -10.74 -18.59
CA PHE A 268 -2.25 -10.63 -20.01
C PHE A 268 -0.94 -9.88 -20.25
N HIS A 269 -0.27 -9.39 -19.19
CA HIS A 269 0.98 -8.64 -19.28
C HIS A 269 0.88 -7.47 -20.28
N LEU A 270 -0.23 -6.73 -20.24
CA LEU A 270 -0.52 -5.71 -21.25
C LEU A 270 0.51 -4.58 -21.21
N PHE A 271 0.99 -4.22 -20.02
CA PHE A 271 2.02 -3.22 -19.79
C PHE A 271 3.36 -3.65 -20.40
N ASP A 272 3.79 -4.89 -20.16
CA ASP A 272 5.04 -5.43 -20.73
C ASP A 272 4.97 -5.47 -22.26
N ARG A 273 3.79 -5.82 -22.80
CA ARG A 273 3.54 -5.84 -24.24
C ARG A 273 3.51 -4.44 -24.86
N PHE A 274 2.96 -3.45 -24.15
CA PHE A 274 2.87 -2.07 -24.63
C PHE A 274 4.24 -1.38 -24.65
N PHE A 275 5.07 -1.60 -23.63
CA PHE A 275 6.41 -1.01 -23.52
C PHE A 275 7.52 -1.86 -24.14
N GLY A 276 7.19 -3.04 -24.70
CA GLY A 276 8.16 -3.91 -25.37
C GLY A 276 9.18 -4.54 -24.43
N ILE A 277 8.87 -4.66 -23.13
CA ILE A 277 9.75 -5.25 -22.10
C ILE A 277 9.66 -6.78 -22.17
N THR A 278 9.87 -7.33 -23.36
CA THR A 278 9.85 -8.77 -23.63
C THR A 278 11.23 -9.33 -23.34
N GLY A 279 11.57 -9.49 -22.05
CA GLY A 279 12.88 -10.05 -21.68
C GLY A 279 13.11 -10.46 -20.23
N ALA A 280 12.38 -9.90 -19.26
CA ALA A 280 12.73 -10.08 -17.84
C ALA A 280 11.91 -11.16 -17.08
N SER A 281 10.90 -11.77 -17.71
CA SER A 281 10.02 -12.76 -17.06
C SER A 281 10.18 -14.16 -17.65
N LYS A 282 11.37 -14.75 -17.49
CA LYS A 282 11.58 -16.20 -17.54
C LYS A 282 12.27 -16.67 -16.27
#